data_AF-A0A3B3CS88-F1
#
_entry.id   AF-A0A3B3CS88-F1
#
_cell.length_a   1.000
_cell.length_b   1.000
_cell.length_c   1.000
_cell.angle_alpha   90.00
_cell.angle_beta   90.00
_cell.angle_gamma   90.00
#
_symmetry.space_group_name_H-M   'P 1'
#
loop_
_entity.id
_entity.type
_entity.pdbx_description
1 polymer ?
#
loop_
_entity_poly.entity_id
_entity_poly.type
_entity_poly.pdbx_seq_one_letter_code
_entity_poly.pdbx_strand_id
1 'polypeptide(L)'
;PVFYFEGGAGSNFFHIRFVSGGCQYRSIRQNVKKTTEEPLFTFGVIADVQYADIDDGYNYTRTRKRYYRSSLQLLKNALDAWRGARVPPLFVLQLGDLIDGFNKAHGASERALDAALRGFDSFPAPVHHVWGNHEFYNFSRSALLRSRLNSRQHADSSPGSAPARPDIYAYRFTPVPGFTFVVLDAYDVSLLGREESSEEYRGAMELIRRYNQNQDLNCPPDVKQRFTMFNGGFSQEQLDWLDAVLTSADEKQERVTIVSHLPAHPDSTDAVCLAWNCEELLAVIGSHKSVVCYMAGHAHDGGYHRDEDTGVHHLTLDGVIETSPYSDAFGIVSVYADRMELKGSGRVMDQLFLFS
;
A
#
# COMPACT_ATOMS: atom_id res chain seq x y z
N PRO A 1 38.27 -17.88 13.23
CA PRO A 1 39.43 -17.52 14.09
C PRO A 1 39.41 -18.34 15.37
N VAL A 2 40.39 -19.24 15.53
CA VAL A 2 40.54 -20.12 16.69
C VAL A 2 41.15 -19.32 17.85
N PHE A 3 40.56 -19.40 19.04
CA PHE A 3 41.20 -18.95 20.28
C PHE A 3 40.99 -20.00 21.39
N TYR A 4 42.11 -20.42 21.96
CA TYR A 4 42.20 -21.24 23.18
C TYR A 4 41.93 -20.38 24.42
N PHE A 5 41.34 -20.97 25.46
CA PHE A 5 41.43 -20.45 26.83
C PHE A 5 41.73 -21.58 27.81
N GLU A 6 42.76 -21.34 28.63
CA GLU A 6 43.17 -22.13 29.78
C GLU A 6 42.14 -22.03 30.91
N GLY A 7 42.02 -23.11 31.67
CA GLY A 7 41.04 -23.26 32.76
C GLY A 7 41.48 -22.63 34.08
N GLY A 8 40.47 -22.24 34.87
CA GLY A 8 40.56 -21.94 36.29
C GLY A 8 39.19 -22.12 36.92
N ALA A 9 39.08 -23.08 37.84
CA ALA A 9 37.84 -23.62 38.39
C ALA A 9 37.11 -22.66 39.34
N GLY A 10 35.76 -22.64 39.29
CA GLY A 10 34.94 -22.07 40.36
C GLY A 10 33.50 -21.72 39.95
N SER A 11 32.54 -22.54 40.40
CA SER A 11 31.08 -22.35 40.38
C SER A 11 30.31 -22.58 39.07
N ASN A 12 29.51 -23.66 39.09
CA ASN A 12 28.51 -24.04 38.10
C ASN A 12 27.26 -23.15 38.25
N PHE A 13 27.01 -22.28 37.26
CA PHE A 13 25.65 -21.86 36.88
C PHE A 13 25.63 -21.67 35.37
N PHE A 14 25.02 -22.62 34.66
CA PHE A 14 24.70 -22.49 33.24
C PHE A 14 23.45 -21.62 33.12
N HIS A 15 23.60 -20.40 32.61
CA HIS A 15 22.51 -19.63 32.05
C HIS A 15 22.80 -19.39 30.57
N ILE A 16 22.07 -20.13 29.74
CA ILE A 16 21.97 -19.99 28.31
C ILE A 16 21.42 -18.58 28.05
N ARG A 17 22.26 -17.66 27.58
CA ARG A 17 21.81 -16.38 27.03
C ARG A 17 21.22 -16.66 25.65
N PHE A 18 19.90 -16.51 25.55
CA PHE A 18 19.24 -16.34 24.26
C PHE A 18 19.77 -15.05 23.62
N VAL A 19 20.45 -15.17 22.49
CA VAL A 19 20.75 -14.04 21.61
C VAL A 19 19.48 -13.78 20.81
N SER A 20 18.63 -12.86 21.31
CA SER A 20 17.58 -12.28 20.49
C SER A 20 18.24 -11.42 19.41
N GLY A 21 18.21 -11.89 18.16
CA GLY A 21 18.54 -11.10 16.99
C GLY A 21 17.48 -10.00 16.81
N GLY A 22 17.57 -8.94 17.61
CA GLY A 22 16.83 -7.71 17.39
C GLY A 22 17.43 -6.98 16.21
N CYS A 23 16.63 -6.78 15.16
CA CYS A 23 16.95 -5.85 14.10
C CYS A 23 17.07 -4.45 14.74
N GLN A 24 18.29 -3.95 14.89
CA GLN A 24 18.53 -2.59 15.36
C GLN A 24 18.16 -1.63 14.24
N TYR A 25 16.94 -1.10 14.30
CA TYR A 25 16.56 0.09 13.54
C TYR A 25 17.52 1.23 13.94
N ARG A 26 18.53 1.49 13.11
CA ARG A 26 19.29 2.73 13.16
C ARG A 26 18.37 3.83 12.64
N SER A 27 17.68 4.51 13.56
CA SER A 27 17.09 5.82 13.31
C SER A 27 18.22 6.76 12.87
N ILE A 28 18.32 7.01 11.56
CA ILE A 28 19.05 8.16 11.07
C ILE A 28 18.17 9.37 11.39
N ARG A 29 18.36 9.98 12.57
CA ARG A 29 17.87 11.33 12.82
C ARG A 29 18.65 12.29 11.93
N GLN A 30 18.25 12.41 10.66
CA GLN A 30 18.65 13.55 9.87
C GLN A 30 17.98 14.77 10.51
N ASN A 31 18.78 15.78 10.86
CA ASN A 31 18.29 17.08 11.27
C ASN A 31 17.50 17.67 10.11
N VAL A 32 16.18 17.44 10.08
CA VAL A 32 15.26 18.10 9.16
C VAL A 32 15.30 19.58 9.50
N LYS A 33 16.09 20.36 8.74
CA LYS A 33 15.97 21.81 8.74
C LYS A 33 14.54 22.10 8.29
N LYS A 34 13.76 22.77 9.15
CA LYS A 34 12.47 23.36 8.75
C LYS A 34 12.72 24.26 7.55
N THR A 35 12.34 23.82 6.36
CA THR A 35 12.38 24.63 5.15
C THR A 35 11.28 25.67 5.22
N THR A 36 11.63 26.91 4.89
CA THR A 36 10.69 28.03 4.76
C THR A 36 10.00 28.06 3.38
N GLU A 37 10.35 27.13 2.51
CA GLU A 37 9.78 26.93 1.19
C GLU A 37 8.34 26.40 1.30
N GLU A 38 7.42 26.94 0.52
CA GLU A 38 6.06 26.40 0.42
C GLU A 38 6.04 25.22 -0.56
N PRO A 39 5.33 24.13 -0.25
CA PRO A 39 5.25 22.98 -1.14
C PRO A 39 4.48 23.34 -2.42
N LEU A 40 4.85 22.69 -3.54
CA LEU A 40 4.16 22.80 -4.82
C LEU A 40 2.69 22.34 -4.71
N PHE A 41 2.47 21.28 -3.94
CA PHE A 41 1.16 20.79 -3.52
C PHE A 41 1.32 19.86 -2.32
N THR A 42 0.21 19.50 -1.68
CA THR A 42 0.19 18.44 -0.66
C THR A 42 -0.87 17.39 -1.01
N PHE A 43 -0.74 16.19 -0.47
CA PHE A 43 -1.78 15.18 -0.54
C PHE A 43 -1.91 14.40 0.77
N GLY A 44 -3.12 13.95 1.10
CA GLY A 44 -3.38 13.08 2.24
C GLY A 44 -3.14 11.62 1.85
N VAL A 45 -2.68 10.79 2.79
CA VAL A 45 -2.49 9.36 2.56
C VAL A 45 -2.99 8.54 3.76
N ILE A 46 -3.76 7.49 3.50
CA ILE A 46 -4.33 6.58 4.50
C ILE A 46 -4.50 5.18 3.90
N ALA A 47 -4.39 4.13 4.72
CA ALA A 47 -4.46 2.75 4.27
C ALA A 47 -5.28 1.87 5.23
N ASP A 48 -5.91 0.83 4.69
CA ASP A 48 -6.51 -0.28 5.45
C ASP A 48 -7.43 0.19 6.59
N VAL A 49 -8.42 1.02 6.25
CA VAL A 49 -9.47 1.44 7.18
C VAL A 49 -10.27 0.23 7.65
N GLN A 50 -10.59 -0.70 6.75
CA GLN A 50 -11.34 -1.94 6.98
C GLN A 50 -12.50 -1.75 7.97
N TYR A 51 -13.36 -0.74 7.76
CA TYR A 51 -14.52 -0.54 8.62
C TYR A 51 -15.48 -1.73 8.56
N ALA A 52 -15.98 -2.16 9.73
CA ALA A 52 -17.17 -2.99 9.87
C ALA A 52 -17.88 -2.68 11.19
N ASP A 53 -19.22 -2.80 11.21
CA ASP A 53 -20.01 -2.59 12.43
C ASP A 53 -20.07 -3.85 13.31
N ILE A 54 -18.90 -4.33 13.72
CA ILE A 54 -18.73 -5.53 14.56
C ILE A 54 -17.78 -5.24 15.72
N ASP A 55 -17.75 -6.14 16.70
CA ASP A 55 -16.82 -6.04 17.82
C ASP A 55 -15.37 -6.25 17.36
N ASP A 56 -14.42 -5.68 18.11
CA ASP A 56 -12.99 -5.84 17.85
C ASP A 56 -12.62 -7.33 17.73
N GLY A 57 -11.76 -7.63 16.77
CA GLY A 57 -11.29 -8.98 16.49
C GLY A 57 -9.78 -9.08 16.48
N TYR A 58 -9.27 -10.10 15.80
CA TYR A 58 -7.86 -10.28 15.59
C TYR A 58 -7.60 -10.67 14.13
N ASN A 59 -6.37 -10.47 13.68
CA ASN A 59 -5.88 -11.07 12.44
C ASN A 59 -5.94 -12.62 12.51
N TYR A 60 -5.76 -13.28 11.37
CA TYR A 60 -5.88 -14.74 11.25
C TYR A 60 -4.99 -15.50 12.24
N THR A 61 -3.75 -15.05 12.45
CA THR A 61 -2.79 -15.68 13.38
C THR A 61 -2.99 -15.30 14.85
N ARG A 62 -4.00 -14.46 15.15
CA ARG A 62 -4.33 -13.97 16.49
C ARG A 62 -3.20 -13.22 17.20
N THR A 63 -2.32 -12.58 16.44
CA THR A 63 -1.17 -11.81 16.94
C THR A 63 -1.38 -10.31 16.93
N ARG A 64 -2.38 -9.81 16.19
CA ARG A 64 -2.72 -8.39 16.07
C ARG A 64 -4.21 -8.19 16.28
N LYS A 65 -4.58 -7.19 17.08
CA LYS A 65 -5.97 -6.83 17.35
C LYS A 65 -6.49 -5.89 16.24
N ARG A 66 -7.69 -6.13 15.75
CA ARG A 66 -8.37 -5.32 14.72
C ARG A 66 -9.53 -4.54 15.34
N TYR A 67 -9.59 -3.23 15.10
CA TYR A 67 -10.52 -2.28 15.70
C TYR A 67 -11.56 -1.76 14.70
N TYR A 68 -12.47 -2.64 14.29
CA TYR A 68 -13.38 -2.40 13.16
C TYR A 68 -14.22 -1.13 13.25
N ARG A 69 -14.89 -0.87 14.39
CA ARG A 69 -15.71 0.35 14.53
C ARG A 69 -14.88 1.61 14.67
N SER A 70 -13.75 1.50 15.37
CA SER A 70 -12.89 2.64 15.67
C SER A 70 -12.20 3.18 14.43
N SER A 71 -12.05 2.37 13.38
CA SER A 71 -11.41 2.83 12.14
C SER A 71 -12.16 3.98 11.45
N LEU A 72 -13.48 4.08 11.57
CA LEU A 72 -14.21 5.28 11.10
C LEU A 72 -13.88 6.53 11.90
N GLN A 73 -13.67 6.39 13.22
CA GLN A 73 -13.25 7.51 14.04
C GLN A 73 -11.84 7.97 13.65
N LEU A 74 -10.93 7.02 13.37
CA LEU A 74 -9.58 7.34 12.91
C LEU A 74 -9.56 7.97 11.51
N LEU A 75 -10.42 7.49 10.59
CA LEU A 75 -10.64 8.15 9.30
C LEU A 75 -11.15 9.59 9.49
N LYS A 76 -12.08 9.81 10.43
CA LYS A 76 -12.56 11.16 10.76
C LYS A 76 -11.42 12.04 11.31
N ASN A 77 -10.56 11.50 12.17
CA ASN A 77 -9.40 12.24 12.68
C ASN A 77 -8.47 12.68 11.55
N ALA A 78 -8.21 11.80 10.58
CA ALA A 78 -7.40 12.12 9.40
C ALA A 78 -7.99 13.28 8.59
N LEU A 79 -9.30 13.20 8.29
CA LEU A 79 -10.03 14.25 7.57
C LEU A 79 -9.99 15.59 8.30
N ASP A 80 -10.20 15.60 9.62
CA ASP A 80 -10.16 16.82 10.43
C ASP A 80 -8.74 17.42 10.49
N ALA A 81 -7.71 16.57 10.60
CA ALA A 81 -6.32 16.99 10.58
C ALA A 81 -5.94 17.63 9.22
N TRP A 82 -6.36 17.03 8.11
CA TRP A 82 -6.11 17.56 6.77
C TRP A 82 -6.84 18.89 6.51
N ARG A 83 -8.07 19.06 7.02
CA ARG A 83 -8.78 20.36 6.95
C ARG A 83 -8.06 21.46 7.73
N GLY A 84 -7.43 21.09 8.85
CA GLY A 84 -6.68 22.02 9.70
C GLY A 84 -5.22 22.26 9.26
N ALA A 85 -4.74 21.59 8.21
CA ALA A 85 -3.38 21.73 7.73
C ALA A 85 -3.13 23.13 7.15
N ARG A 86 -1.90 23.66 7.32
CA ARG A 86 -1.51 24.97 6.77
C ARG A 86 -1.71 25.03 5.26
N VAL A 87 -1.33 23.97 4.56
CA VAL A 87 -1.61 23.76 3.14
C VAL A 87 -2.48 22.50 3.07
N PRO A 88 -3.79 22.64 2.80
CA PRO A 88 -4.68 21.49 2.69
C PRO A 88 -4.30 20.57 1.51
N PRO A 89 -4.60 19.26 1.59
CA PRO A 89 -4.41 18.34 0.49
C PRO A 89 -5.12 18.75 -0.79
N LEU A 90 -4.40 18.73 -1.91
CA LEU A 90 -4.97 18.86 -3.25
C LEU A 90 -5.79 17.61 -3.65
N PHE A 91 -5.41 16.45 -3.12
CA PHE A 91 -6.12 15.17 -3.24
C PHE A 91 -5.76 14.24 -2.08
N VAL A 92 -6.47 13.11 -1.97
CA VAL A 92 -6.18 12.05 -0.99
C VAL A 92 -5.93 10.74 -1.72
N LEU A 93 -4.92 9.99 -1.28
CA LEU A 93 -4.70 8.59 -1.63
C LEU A 93 -5.26 7.71 -0.51
N GLN A 94 -6.26 6.87 -0.81
CA GLN A 94 -6.71 5.81 0.06
C GLN A 94 -6.24 4.46 -0.52
N LEU A 95 -5.31 3.80 0.16
CA LEU A 95 -4.49 2.70 -0.39
C LEU A 95 -5.18 1.32 -0.37
N GLY A 96 -6.49 1.27 -0.55
CA GLY A 96 -7.27 0.04 -0.53
C GLY A 96 -7.75 -0.36 0.86
N ASP A 97 -8.60 -1.38 0.86
CA ASP A 97 -9.20 -1.98 2.05
C ASP A 97 -9.96 -0.94 2.90
N LEU A 98 -10.91 -0.23 2.28
CA LEU A 98 -11.70 0.80 2.95
C LEU A 98 -12.69 0.19 3.96
N ILE A 99 -13.29 -0.94 3.60
CA ILE A 99 -14.23 -1.69 4.44
C ILE A 99 -13.79 -3.14 4.58
N ASP A 100 -14.12 -3.78 5.71
CA ASP A 100 -13.69 -5.15 5.95
C ASP A 100 -14.51 -6.19 5.15
N GLY A 101 -13.92 -7.34 4.81
CA GLY A 101 -14.59 -8.45 4.14
C GLY A 101 -15.71 -9.08 4.96
N PHE A 102 -15.67 -8.95 6.29
CA PHE A 102 -16.74 -9.43 7.18
C PHE A 102 -18.09 -8.79 6.89
N ASN A 103 -18.12 -7.56 6.35
CA ASN A 103 -19.38 -6.93 5.95
C ASN A 103 -20.18 -7.78 4.94
N LYS A 104 -19.49 -8.54 4.07
CA LYS A 104 -20.15 -9.42 3.10
C LYS A 104 -21.00 -10.50 3.77
N ALA A 105 -20.43 -11.19 4.75
CA ALA A 105 -21.11 -12.25 5.48
C ALA A 105 -22.33 -11.73 6.27
N HIS A 106 -22.30 -10.46 6.66
CA HIS A 106 -23.40 -9.79 7.36
C HIS A 106 -24.40 -9.07 6.43
N GLY A 107 -24.25 -9.16 5.10
CA GLY A 107 -25.10 -8.42 4.15
C GLY A 107 -25.01 -6.90 4.32
N ALA A 108 -23.87 -6.40 4.81
CA ALA A 108 -23.67 -5.02 5.24
C ALA A 108 -22.72 -4.22 4.33
N SER A 109 -22.15 -4.82 3.27
CA SER A 109 -21.13 -4.22 2.40
C SER A 109 -21.48 -2.81 1.92
N GLU A 110 -22.66 -2.62 1.32
CA GLU A 110 -23.11 -1.31 0.82
C GLU A 110 -23.23 -0.28 1.95
N ARG A 111 -23.80 -0.68 3.09
CA ARG A 111 -24.03 0.22 4.23
C ARG A 111 -22.72 0.63 4.90
N ALA A 112 -21.77 -0.30 4.98
CA ALA A 112 -20.42 -0.03 5.48
C ALA A 112 -19.65 0.88 4.54
N LEU A 113 -19.74 0.63 3.22
CA LEU A 113 -19.12 1.48 2.21
C LEU A 113 -19.66 2.91 2.29
N ASP A 114 -20.99 3.06 2.38
CA ASP A 114 -21.61 4.37 2.56
C ASP A 114 -21.17 5.07 3.85
N ALA A 115 -20.98 4.33 4.95
CA ALA A 115 -20.49 4.90 6.19
C ALA A 115 -19.07 5.45 6.08
N ALA A 116 -18.16 4.70 5.44
CA ALA A 116 -16.80 5.14 5.22
C ALA A 116 -16.73 6.33 4.26
N LEU A 117 -17.48 6.27 3.15
CA LEU A 117 -17.46 7.30 2.12
C LEU A 117 -18.14 8.61 2.54
N ARG A 118 -19.12 8.58 3.46
CA ARG A 118 -19.73 9.81 4.01
C ARG A 118 -18.70 10.77 4.61
N GLY A 119 -17.61 10.25 5.17
CA GLY A 119 -16.51 11.08 5.65
C GLY A 119 -15.89 11.91 4.52
N PHE A 120 -15.59 11.25 3.41
CA PHE A 120 -14.98 11.85 2.22
C PHE A 120 -15.91 12.78 1.45
N ASP A 121 -17.23 12.54 1.42
CA ASP A 121 -18.21 13.41 0.75
C ASP A 121 -18.16 14.87 1.25
N SER A 122 -17.71 15.06 2.49
CA SER A 122 -17.55 16.37 3.14
C SER A 122 -16.14 16.95 3.04
N PHE A 123 -15.24 16.31 2.31
CA PHE A 123 -13.86 16.76 2.11
C PHE A 123 -13.71 17.43 0.73
N PRO A 124 -13.09 18.61 0.62
CA PRO A 124 -13.14 19.42 -0.60
C PRO A 124 -12.22 18.95 -1.74
N ALA A 125 -11.47 17.86 -1.54
CA ALA A 125 -10.48 17.37 -2.49
C ALA A 125 -10.87 15.98 -3.03
N PRO A 126 -10.52 15.65 -4.28
CA PRO A 126 -10.75 14.32 -4.84
C PRO A 126 -10.00 13.25 -4.04
N VAL A 127 -10.61 12.06 -3.98
CA VAL A 127 -10.03 10.88 -3.34
C VAL A 127 -9.76 9.84 -4.43
N HIS A 128 -8.51 9.41 -4.51
CA HIS A 128 -8.10 8.30 -5.34
C HIS A 128 -8.13 7.02 -4.51
N HIS A 129 -9.09 6.17 -4.83
CA HIS A 129 -9.30 4.89 -4.18
C HIS A 129 -8.52 3.81 -4.92
N VAL A 130 -7.58 3.17 -4.23
CA VAL A 130 -6.97 1.92 -4.69
C VAL A 130 -7.89 0.77 -4.28
N TRP A 131 -7.89 -0.34 -5.03
CA TRP A 131 -8.67 -1.53 -4.67
C TRP A 131 -7.76 -2.59 -4.07
N GLY A 132 -8.06 -2.98 -2.84
CA GLY A 132 -7.44 -4.06 -2.09
C GLY A 132 -8.25 -5.35 -2.10
N ASN A 133 -7.77 -6.38 -1.40
CA ASN A 133 -8.46 -7.66 -1.31
C ASN A 133 -9.83 -7.53 -0.64
N HIS A 134 -9.99 -6.65 0.34
CA HIS A 134 -11.27 -6.49 1.04
C HIS A 134 -12.34 -5.81 0.18
N GLU A 135 -11.98 -5.00 -0.82
CA GLU A 135 -12.93 -4.57 -1.85
C GLU A 135 -13.48 -5.79 -2.60
N PHE A 136 -12.63 -6.73 -3.00
CA PHE A 136 -13.03 -7.92 -3.75
C PHE A 136 -13.68 -9.02 -2.88
N TYR A 137 -13.50 -9.01 -1.56
CA TYR A 137 -14.31 -9.82 -0.65
C TYR A 137 -15.78 -9.34 -0.60
N ASN A 138 -15.99 -8.04 -0.75
CA ASN A 138 -17.32 -7.45 -0.66
C ASN A 138 -18.05 -7.41 -2.00
N PHE A 139 -17.33 -7.06 -3.07
CA PHE A 139 -17.91 -6.65 -4.34
C PHE A 139 -17.26 -7.38 -5.51
N SER A 140 -18.05 -7.65 -6.56
CA SER A 140 -17.49 -8.04 -7.84
C SER A 140 -16.80 -6.85 -8.50
N ARG A 141 -15.84 -7.11 -9.39
CA ARG A 141 -15.16 -6.07 -10.19
C ARG A 141 -16.14 -5.17 -10.96
N SER A 142 -17.18 -5.75 -11.56
CA SER A 142 -18.25 -5.01 -12.23
C SER A 142 -19.10 -4.15 -11.29
N ALA A 143 -19.22 -4.51 -10.01
CA ALA A 143 -19.86 -3.66 -9.00
C ALA A 143 -18.93 -2.51 -8.60
N LEU A 144 -17.64 -2.78 -8.35
CA LEU A 144 -16.64 -1.76 -8.04
C LEU A 144 -16.51 -0.70 -9.14
N LEU A 145 -16.47 -1.11 -10.41
CA LEU A 145 -16.44 -0.21 -11.57
C LEU A 145 -17.65 0.74 -11.66
N ARG A 146 -18.79 0.36 -11.06
CA ARG A 146 -20.01 1.18 -11.01
C ARG A 146 -20.19 1.91 -9.67
N SER A 147 -19.28 1.69 -8.72
CA SER A 147 -19.37 2.23 -7.38
C SER A 147 -18.63 3.57 -7.26
N ARG A 148 -18.80 4.23 -6.12
CA ARG A 148 -18.03 5.43 -5.76
C ARG A 148 -16.53 5.16 -5.53
N LEU A 149 -16.11 3.90 -5.42
CA LEU A 149 -14.70 3.53 -5.36
C LEU A 149 -14.03 3.55 -6.73
N ASN A 150 -14.77 3.72 -7.83
CA ASN A 150 -14.17 3.96 -9.13
C ASN A 150 -13.76 5.43 -9.26
N SER A 151 -12.54 5.75 -8.86
CA SER A 151 -11.98 7.11 -8.96
C SER A 151 -11.29 7.40 -10.29
N ARG A 152 -11.43 6.52 -11.31
CA ARG A 152 -10.85 6.72 -12.66
C ARG A 152 -11.43 7.93 -13.38
N GLN A 153 -12.56 8.48 -12.93
CA GLN A 153 -13.06 9.78 -13.40
C GLN A 153 -12.09 10.94 -13.14
N HIS A 154 -11.14 10.78 -12.22
CA HIS A 154 -10.07 11.73 -11.92
C HIS A 154 -8.78 11.45 -12.71
N ALA A 155 -8.78 10.47 -13.63
CA ALA A 155 -7.67 10.22 -14.53
C ALA A 155 -7.53 11.32 -15.58
N ASP A 156 -6.34 11.44 -16.16
CA ASP A 156 -6.11 12.34 -17.28
C ASP A 156 -7.01 11.99 -18.47
N SER A 157 -7.51 13.01 -19.18
CA SER A 157 -8.35 12.81 -20.37
C SER A 157 -7.56 12.45 -21.65
N SER A 158 -6.22 12.45 -21.58
CA SER A 158 -5.36 12.12 -22.72
C SER A 158 -5.36 10.61 -23.03
N PRO A 159 -5.21 10.21 -24.31
CA PRO A 159 -5.02 8.80 -24.67
C PRO A 159 -3.89 8.14 -23.87
N GLY A 160 -4.07 6.86 -23.52
CA GLY A 160 -3.10 6.11 -22.72
C GLY A 160 -3.10 6.46 -21.22
N SER A 161 -4.09 7.22 -20.73
CA SER A 161 -4.22 7.47 -19.29
C SER A 161 -4.61 6.23 -18.46
N ALA A 162 -4.94 5.13 -19.12
CA ALA A 162 -5.27 3.85 -18.50
C ALA A 162 -5.09 2.70 -19.52
N PRO A 163 -5.04 1.43 -19.07
CA PRO A 163 -4.90 0.27 -19.95
C PRO A 163 -6.02 0.15 -20.99
N ALA A 164 -5.72 -0.56 -22.08
CA ALA A 164 -6.66 -0.79 -23.17
C ALA A 164 -7.83 -1.68 -22.72
N ARG A 165 -7.55 -2.71 -21.92
CA ARG A 165 -8.56 -3.50 -21.23
C ARG A 165 -9.33 -2.67 -20.20
N PRO A 166 -10.65 -2.51 -20.36
CA PRO A 166 -11.46 -1.64 -19.50
C PRO A 166 -11.70 -2.24 -18.11
N ASP A 167 -11.47 -3.53 -17.92
CA ASP A 167 -11.65 -4.24 -16.67
C ASP A 167 -10.44 -4.15 -15.72
N ILE A 168 -9.28 -3.68 -16.20
CA ILE A 168 -8.11 -3.37 -15.36
C ILE A 168 -8.33 -1.99 -14.72
N TYR A 169 -8.36 -1.94 -13.39
CA TYR A 169 -8.57 -0.71 -12.63
C TYR A 169 -7.23 0.01 -12.37
N ALA A 170 -6.56 0.38 -13.45
CA ALA A 170 -5.33 1.16 -13.41
C ALA A 170 -5.50 2.44 -14.21
N TYR A 171 -4.89 3.52 -13.74
CA TYR A 171 -4.92 4.82 -14.42
C TYR A 171 -3.81 5.74 -13.92
N ARG A 172 -3.50 6.78 -14.69
CA ARG A 172 -2.63 7.87 -14.29
C ARG A 172 -3.35 9.21 -14.23
N PHE A 173 -2.84 10.11 -13.40
CA PHE A 173 -3.29 11.49 -13.32
C PHE A 173 -2.13 12.44 -12.99
N THR A 174 -2.22 13.68 -13.44
CA THR A 174 -1.22 14.72 -13.21
C THR A 174 -1.81 15.83 -12.32
N PRO A 175 -1.57 15.82 -10.98
CA PRO A 175 -2.13 16.83 -10.09
C PRO A 175 -1.59 18.23 -10.35
N VAL A 176 -0.31 18.34 -10.72
CA VAL A 176 0.36 19.57 -11.16
C VAL A 176 1.40 19.22 -12.24
N PRO A 177 1.76 20.15 -13.15
CA PRO A 177 2.77 19.90 -14.18
C PRO A 177 4.10 19.40 -13.58
N GLY A 178 4.69 18.38 -14.20
CA GLY A 178 5.95 17.76 -13.75
C GLY A 178 5.77 16.61 -12.76
N PHE A 179 4.55 16.34 -12.26
CA PHE A 179 4.26 15.26 -11.33
C PHE A 179 3.16 14.36 -11.85
N THR A 180 3.43 13.07 -11.94
CA THR A 180 2.48 12.07 -12.42
C THR A 180 2.26 11.02 -11.32
N PHE A 181 1.01 10.68 -11.07
CA PHE A 181 0.63 9.59 -10.17
C PHE A 181 0.04 8.45 -10.98
N VAL A 182 0.40 7.23 -10.63
CA VAL A 182 -0.09 6.01 -11.29
C VAL A 182 -0.73 5.12 -10.25
N VAL A 183 -2.02 4.82 -10.40
CA VAL A 183 -2.74 3.84 -9.59
C VAL A 183 -2.74 2.51 -10.33
N LEU A 184 -2.24 1.47 -9.68
CA LEU A 184 -2.18 0.10 -10.20
C LEU A 184 -3.27 -0.79 -9.59
N ASP A 185 -3.66 -1.80 -10.37
CA ASP A 185 -4.57 -2.87 -9.97
C ASP A 185 -3.76 -4.12 -9.62
N ALA A 186 -3.45 -4.27 -8.33
CA ALA A 186 -2.70 -5.41 -7.81
C ALA A 186 -3.50 -6.73 -7.79
N TYR A 187 -4.78 -6.69 -8.19
CA TYR A 187 -5.67 -7.84 -8.31
C TYR A 187 -6.11 -8.06 -9.77
N ASP A 188 -5.36 -7.50 -10.71
CA ASP A 188 -5.50 -7.78 -12.13
C ASP A 188 -5.24 -9.27 -12.39
N VAL A 189 -4.13 -9.80 -11.85
CA VAL A 189 -3.86 -11.24 -11.80
C VAL A 189 -4.15 -11.73 -10.37
N SER A 190 -5.36 -12.25 -10.13
CA SER A 190 -5.76 -12.77 -8.84
C SER A 190 -6.91 -13.78 -8.95
N LEU A 191 -7.11 -14.57 -7.91
CA LEU A 191 -8.34 -15.34 -7.71
C LEU A 191 -9.49 -14.47 -7.20
N LEU A 192 -9.18 -13.30 -6.62
CA LEU A 192 -10.16 -12.32 -6.18
C LEU A 192 -10.51 -11.38 -7.34
N GLY A 193 -11.77 -10.96 -7.41
CA GLY A 193 -12.22 -9.99 -8.42
C GLY A 193 -12.26 -10.51 -9.86
N ARG A 194 -12.04 -11.81 -10.09
CA ARG A 194 -12.16 -12.50 -11.37
C ARG A 194 -13.26 -13.56 -11.30
N GLU A 195 -14.00 -13.76 -12.39
CA GLU A 195 -15.02 -14.81 -12.45
C GLU A 195 -14.36 -16.17 -12.66
N GLU A 196 -14.79 -17.20 -11.92
CA GLU A 196 -14.14 -18.54 -11.97
C GLU A 196 -14.09 -19.16 -13.38
N SER A 197 -15.04 -18.80 -14.24
CA SER A 197 -15.10 -19.24 -15.63
C SER A 197 -14.16 -18.50 -16.59
N SER A 198 -13.52 -17.42 -16.14
CA SER A 198 -12.71 -16.54 -16.99
C SER A 198 -11.30 -17.08 -17.22
N GLU A 199 -10.67 -16.68 -18.33
CA GLU A 199 -9.28 -17.05 -18.62
C GLU A 199 -8.31 -16.44 -17.60
N GLU A 200 -8.60 -15.25 -17.11
CA GLU A 200 -7.82 -14.56 -16.06
C GLU A 200 -7.81 -15.36 -14.76
N TYR A 201 -8.98 -15.84 -14.30
CA TYR A 201 -9.06 -16.66 -13.09
C TYR A 201 -8.30 -17.98 -13.27
N ARG A 202 -8.46 -18.64 -14.42
CA ARG A 202 -7.74 -19.88 -14.72
C ARG A 202 -6.22 -19.66 -14.74
N GLY A 203 -5.75 -18.59 -15.39
CA GLY A 203 -4.34 -18.23 -15.42
C GLY A 203 -3.78 -17.91 -14.04
N ALA A 204 -4.52 -17.16 -13.22
CA ALA A 204 -4.16 -16.87 -11.83
C ALA A 204 -4.12 -18.14 -10.97
N MET A 205 -5.09 -19.06 -11.15
CA MET A 205 -5.11 -20.35 -10.46
C MET A 205 -3.93 -21.23 -10.85
N GLU A 206 -3.59 -21.30 -12.13
CA GLU A 206 -2.41 -22.02 -12.59
C GLU A 206 -1.12 -21.42 -12.01
N LEU A 207 -1.02 -20.09 -11.96
CA LEU A 207 0.15 -19.40 -11.42
C LEU A 207 0.31 -19.65 -9.91
N ILE A 208 -0.71 -19.40 -9.09
CA ILE A 208 -0.63 -19.58 -7.64
C ILE A 208 -0.35 -21.06 -7.30
N ARG A 209 -0.94 -22.01 -8.02
CA ARG A 209 -0.73 -23.45 -7.80
C ARG A 209 0.68 -23.93 -8.18
N ARG A 210 1.48 -23.16 -8.91
CA ARG A 210 2.92 -23.48 -9.09
C ARG A 210 3.71 -23.34 -7.79
N TYR A 211 3.26 -22.47 -6.87
CA TYR A 211 3.98 -22.11 -5.66
C TYR A 211 3.27 -22.53 -4.37
N ASN A 212 1.94 -22.56 -4.36
CA ASN A 212 1.14 -22.89 -3.19
C ASN A 212 0.31 -24.17 -3.42
N GLN A 213 0.77 -25.26 -2.79
CA GLN A 213 0.11 -26.57 -2.82
C GLN A 213 -0.87 -26.80 -1.66
N ASN A 214 -1.07 -25.80 -0.78
CA ASN A 214 -1.99 -25.92 0.35
C ASN A 214 -3.44 -26.06 -0.15
N GLN A 215 -4.28 -26.75 0.63
CA GLN A 215 -5.71 -26.79 0.34
C GLN A 215 -6.35 -25.41 0.53
N ASP A 216 -6.05 -24.77 1.67
CA ASP A 216 -6.36 -23.36 1.90
C ASP A 216 -5.25 -22.49 1.29
N LEU A 217 -5.59 -21.80 0.21
CA LEU A 217 -4.67 -20.92 -0.50
C LEU A 217 -4.38 -19.61 0.26
N ASN A 218 -5.07 -19.32 1.37
CA ASN A 218 -4.65 -18.23 2.28
C ASN A 218 -3.49 -18.65 3.19
N CYS A 219 -3.25 -19.96 3.38
CA CYS A 219 -2.06 -20.42 4.07
C CYS A 219 -0.84 -20.22 3.18
N PRO A 220 0.18 -19.45 3.62
CA PRO A 220 1.36 -19.21 2.82
C PRO A 220 2.17 -20.49 2.62
N PRO A 221 2.77 -20.71 1.44
CA PRO A 221 3.73 -21.79 1.23
C PRO A 221 5.07 -21.49 1.94
N ASP A 222 5.87 -22.53 2.20
CA ASP A 222 7.17 -22.39 2.88
C ASP A 222 8.16 -21.48 2.11
N VAL A 223 8.07 -21.49 0.77
CA VAL A 223 8.93 -20.71 -0.13
C VAL A 223 8.05 -19.78 -0.95
N LYS A 224 8.50 -18.53 -1.10
CA LYS A 224 7.72 -17.44 -1.73
C LYS A 224 6.33 -17.29 -1.08
N GLN A 225 6.34 -17.00 0.22
CA GLN A 225 5.15 -16.86 1.07
C GLN A 225 4.06 -15.95 0.49
N ARG A 226 4.41 -14.99 -0.37
CA ARG A 226 3.50 -14.10 -1.10
C ARG A 226 2.45 -14.78 -1.98
N PHE A 227 2.63 -16.04 -2.39
CA PHE A 227 1.66 -16.73 -3.24
C PHE A 227 0.46 -17.23 -2.41
N THR A 228 -0.32 -16.28 -1.87
CA THR A 228 -1.56 -16.51 -1.13
C THR A 228 -2.75 -15.91 -1.87
N MET A 229 -3.95 -16.41 -1.55
CA MET A 229 -5.21 -16.00 -2.19
C MET A 229 -5.59 -14.54 -1.86
N PHE A 230 -5.12 -13.99 -0.74
CA PHE A 230 -5.34 -12.58 -0.39
C PHE A 230 -4.43 -11.60 -1.14
N ASN A 231 -3.47 -12.10 -1.91
CA ASN A 231 -2.61 -11.32 -2.79
C ASN A 231 -3.04 -11.43 -4.26
N GLY A 232 -2.25 -10.82 -5.13
CA GLY A 232 -2.40 -10.86 -6.57
C GLY A 232 -1.15 -10.31 -7.23
N GLY A 233 -1.23 -10.03 -8.52
CA GLY A 233 -0.17 -9.44 -9.32
C GLY A 233 -0.71 -8.63 -10.49
N PHE A 234 0.20 -8.28 -11.39
CA PHE A 234 -0.05 -7.38 -12.50
C PHE A 234 0.05 -8.16 -13.82
N SER A 235 -0.93 -8.02 -14.72
CA SER A 235 -0.84 -8.67 -16.03
C SER A 235 0.24 -8.03 -16.89
N GLN A 236 0.71 -8.76 -17.92
CA GLN A 236 1.65 -8.20 -18.89
C GLN A 236 1.09 -6.93 -19.54
N GLU A 237 -0.22 -6.89 -19.84
CA GLU A 237 -0.84 -5.69 -20.42
C GLU A 237 -0.77 -4.48 -19.48
N GLN A 238 -0.96 -4.69 -18.17
CA GLN A 238 -0.82 -3.60 -17.20
C GLN A 238 0.64 -3.15 -17.06
N LEU A 239 1.60 -4.09 -17.09
CA LEU A 239 3.02 -3.78 -17.03
C LEU A 239 3.52 -3.06 -18.30
N ASP A 240 3.08 -3.48 -19.48
CA ASP A 240 3.39 -2.82 -20.75
C ASP A 240 2.79 -1.40 -20.81
N TRP A 241 1.57 -1.23 -20.29
CA TRP A 241 0.97 0.09 -20.14
C TRP A 241 1.77 0.97 -19.17
N LEU A 242 2.19 0.43 -18.03
CA LEU A 242 3.01 1.15 -17.05
C LEU A 242 4.34 1.59 -17.68
N ASP A 243 5.04 0.69 -18.36
CA ASP A 243 6.30 0.98 -19.08
C ASP A 243 6.12 2.13 -20.09
N ALA A 244 5.02 2.14 -20.85
CA ALA A 244 4.71 3.23 -21.77
C ALA A 244 4.45 4.56 -21.06
N VAL A 245 3.76 4.55 -19.91
CA VAL A 245 3.55 5.74 -19.07
C VAL A 245 4.89 6.28 -18.56
N LEU A 246 5.75 5.41 -18.03
CA LEU A 246 7.03 5.78 -17.45
C LEU A 246 8.03 6.24 -18.52
N THR A 247 8.03 5.62 -19.70
CA THR A 247 8.80 6.09 -20.87
C THR A 247 8.44 7.54 -21.21
N SER A 248 7.14 7.86 -21.28
CA SER A 248 6.71 9.24 -21.57
C SER A 248 7.08 10.21 -20.44
N ALA A 249 7.04 9.76 -19.18
CA ALA A 249 7.44 10.56 -18.03
C ALA A 249 8.95 10.83 -18.02
N ASP A 250 9.77 9.86 -18.41
CA ASP A 250 11.23 10.02 -18.57
C ASP A 250 11.56 11.07 -19.63
N GLU A 251 10.90 11.01 -20.80
CA GLU A 251 11.08 11.99 -21.89
C GLU A 251 10.73 13.42 -21.45
N LYS A 252 9.70 13.56 -20.60
CA LYS A 252 9.24 14.84 -20.06
C LYS A 252 9.95 15.26 -18.77
N GLN A 253 10.84 14.41 -18.25
CA GLN A 253 11.53 14.60 -16.98
C GLN A 253 10.58 14.80 -15.79
N GLU A 254 9.43 14.13 -15.82
CA GLU A 254 8.44 14.16 -14.74
C GLU A 254 8.92 13.36 -13.52
N ARG A 255 8.24 13.54 -12.40
CA ARG A 255 8.39 12.73 -11.18
C ARG A 255 7.16 11.86 -11.02
N VAL A 256 7.35 10.55 -10.97
CA VAL A 256 6.29 9.57 -10.91
C VAL A 256 6.19 8.96 -9.52
N THR A 257 5.00 9.01 -8.93
CA THR A 257 4.64 8.22 -7.75
C THR A 257 3.68 7.12 -8.16
N ILE A 258 4.07 5.87 -7.96
CA ILE A 258 3.24 4.70 -8.22
C ILE A 258 2.52 4.32 -6.93
N VAL A 259 1.25 3.93 -7.05
CA VAL A 259 0.36 3.63 -5.94
C VAL A 259 -0.31 2.30 -6.20
N SER A 260 -0.30 1.40 -5.23
CA SER A 260 -0.87 0.05 -5.32
C SER A 260 -1.37 -0.37 -3.95
N HIS A 261 -2.24 -1.38 -3.87
CA HIS A 261 -2.58 -1.94 -2.56
C HIS A 261 -1.44 -2.82 -2.04
N LEU A 262 -0.89 -3.68 -2.91
CA LEU A 262 0.17 -4.62 -2.54
C LEU A 262 1.56 -3.97 -2.63
N PRO A 263 2.41 -4.13 -1.59
CA PRO A 263 3.82 -3.74 -1.66
C PRO A 263 4.60 -4.59 -2.67
N ALA A 264 5.68 -4.01 -3.21
CA ALA A 264 6.51 -4.65 -4.23
C ALA A 264 7.95 -4.93 -3.77
N HIS A 265 8.56 -4.07 -2.95
CA HIS A 265 9.95 -4.23 -2.55
C HIS A 265 10.09 -5.09 -1.28
N PRO A 266 10.90 -6.18 -1.27
CA PRO A 266 11.02 -7.09 -0.13
C PRO A 266 11.45 -6.43 1.18
N ASP A 267 12.29 -5.40 1.11
CA ASP A 267 12.75 -4.68 2.31
C ASP A 267 11.77 -3.60 2.81
N SER A 268 10.63 -3.41 2.14
CA SER A 268 9.61 -2.43 2.51
C SER A 268 8.38 -3.04 3.20
N THR A 269 8.36 -4.35 3.43
CA THR A 269 7.20 -5.09 3.98
C THR A 269 7.61 -6.50 4.41
N ASP A 270 6.72 -7.22 5.09
CA ASP A 270 6.83 -8.68 5.23
C ASP A 270 6.67 -9.40 3.89
N ALA A 271 7.45 -10.47 3.70
CA ALA A 271 7.50 -11.23 2.43
C ALA A 271 6.16 -11.88 2.03
N VAL A 272 5.26 -12.12 2.98
CA VAL A 272 3.93 -12.68 2.72
C VAL A 272 2.97 -11.68 2.09
N CYS A 273 3.24 -10.38 2.19
CA CYS A 273 2.38 -9.30 1.71
C CYS A 273 2.75 -8.80 0.30
N LEU A 274 3.84 -9.30 -0.29
CA LEU A 274 4.31 -8.85 -1.60
C LEU A 274 3.35 -9.25 -2.72
N ALA A 275 3.29 -8.45 -3.79
CA ALA A 275 2.65 -8.86 -5.04
C ALA A 275 3.31 -10.13 -5.64
N TRP A 276 2.54 -11.00 -6.28
CA TRP A 276 2.99 -12.30 -6.79
C TRP A 276 4.20 -12.19 -7.74
N ASN A 277 4.11 -11.26 -8.70
CA ASN A 277 5.17 -10.95 -9.67
C ASN A 277 5.87 -9.61 -9.34
N CYS A 278 6.12 -9.35 -8.06
CA CYS A 278 6.80 -8.13 -7.62
C CYS A 278 8.16 -7.93 -8.31
N GLU A 279 8.88 -9.00 -8.64
CA GLU A 279 10.16 -8.89 -9.36
C GLU A 279 10.00 -8.32 -10.78
N GLU A 280 8.93 -8.66 -11.50
CA GLU A 280 8.64 -8.12 -12.84
C GLU A 280 8.29 -6.63 -12.76
N LEU A 281 7.47 -6.25 -11.77
CA LEU A 281 7.13 -4.85 -11.52
C LEU A 281 8.36 -4.02 -11.15
N LEU A 282 9.23 -4.53 -10.25
CA LEU A 282 10.46 -3.85 -9.87
C LEU A 282 11.43 -3.70 -11.05
N ALA A 283 11.48 -4.67 -11.97
CA ALA A 283 12.28 -4.56 -13.19
C ALA A 283 11.78 -3.45 -14.13
N VAL A 284 10.45 -3.29 -14.29
CA VAL A 284 9.86 -2.15 -15.01
C VAL A 284 10.25 -0.84 -14.29
N ILE A 285 10.00 -0.73 -12.99
CA ILE A 285 10.33 0.47 -12.20
C ILE A 285 11.81 0.84 -12.35
N GLY A 286 12.72 -0.11 -12.19
CA GLY A 286 14.17 0.12 -12.26
C GLY A 286 14.70 0.45 -13.67
N SER A 287 13.89 0.31 -14.71
CA SER A 287 14.23 0.72 -16.07
C SER A 287 13.97 2.21 -16.34
N HIS A 288 13.32 2.91 -15.41
CA HIS A 288 12.90 4.30 -15.56
C HIS A 288 13.46 5.21 -14.46
N LYS A 289 13.84 6.43 -14.86
CA LYS A 289 14.43 7.43 -13.93
C LYS A 289 13.40 8.37 -13.32
N SER A 290 12.21 8.44 -13.92
CA SER A 290 11.12 9.30 -13.48
C SER A 290 10.47 8.82 -12.19
N VAL A 291 10.54 7.53 -11.86
CA VAL A 291 9.93 6.99 -10.63
C VAL A 291 10.70 7.47 -9.41
N VAL A 292 10.01 8.13 -8.48
CA VAL A 292 10.61 8.58 -7.21
C VAL A 292 10.06 7.86 -6.01
N CYS A 293 8.83 7.33 -6.10
CA CYS A 293 8.21 6.65 -4.98
C CYS A 293 7.19 5.60 -5.42
N TYR A 294 7.10 4.53 -4.65
CA TYR A 294 6.05 3.52 -4.69
C TYR A 294 5.37 3.47 -3.32
N MET A 295 4.06 3.69 -3.28
CA MET A 295 3.26 3.69 -2.05
C MET A 295 2.26 2.55 -2.03
N ALA A 296 2.21 1.80 -0.92
CA ALA A 296 1.30 0.68 -0.70
C ALA A 296 0.68 0.63 0.69
N GLY A 297 -0.38 -0.17 0.83
CA GLY A 297 -1.02 -0.54 2.10
C GLY A 297 -0.81 -2.03 2.37
N HIS A 298 -1.89 -2.74 2.73
CA HIS A 298 -1.98 -4.21 2.87
C HIS A 298 -1.20 -4.81 4.06
N ALA A 299 0.09 -4.48 4.19
CA ALA A 299 0.90 -4.85 5.33
C ALA A 299 0.68 -3.85 6.47
N HIS A 300 -0.23 -4.17 7.39
CA HIS A 300 -0.68 -3.26 8.44
C HIS A 300 0.41 -2.79 9.42
N ASP A 301 1.53 -3.50 9.51
CA ASP A 301 2.71 -3.11 10.31
C ASP A 301 3.58 -2.04 9.60
N GLY A 302 3.26 -1.69 8.35
CA GLY A 302 3.96 -0.72 7.54
C GLY A 302 5.37 -1.16 7.14
N GLY A 303 6.11 -0.24 6.54
CA GLY A 303 7.50 -0.46 6.19
C GLY A 303 8.04 0.59 5.22
N TYR A 304 9.35 0.74 5.18
CA TYR A 304 10.00 1.71 4.31
C TYR A 304 11.37 1.23 3.88
N HIS A 305 11.65 1.39 2.59
CA HIS A 305 12.95 1.13 2.00
C HIS A 305 13.25 2.17 0.92
N ARG A 306 14.51 2.56 0.78
CA ARG A 306 14.97 3.28 -0.40
C ARG A 306 15.91 2.34 -1.14
N ASP A 307 15.51 1.94 -2.33
CA ASP A 307 16.32 1.10 -3.20
C ASP A 307 17.61 1.87 -3.56
N GLU A 308 18.76 1.29 -3.23
CA GLU A 308 20.06 1.92 -3.44
C GLU A 308 20.47 1.94 -4.92
N ASP A 309 19.98 0.99 -5.71
CA ASP A 309 20.34 0.84 -7.13
C ASP A 309 19.53 1.82 -7.99
N THR A 310 18.24 1.98 -7.70
CA THR A 310 17.33 2.84 -8.48
C THR A 310 17.13 4.22 -7.85
N GLY A 311 17.33 4.35 -6.53
CA GLY A 311 17.00 5.55 -5.76
C GLY A 311 15.52 5.67 -5.38
N VAL A 312 14.66 4.73 -5.82
CA VAL A 312 13.21 4.76 -5.59
C VAL A 312 12.87 4.52 -4.13
N HIS A 313 11.95 5.33 -3.60
CA HIS A 313 11.43 5.16 -2.26
C HIS A 313 10.21 4.24 -2.23
N HIS A 314 10.28 3.12 -1.54
CA HIS A 314 9.18 2.20 -1.30
C HIS A 314 8.60 2.42 0.10
N LEU A 315 7.34 2.84 0.18
CA LEU A 315 6.60 3.06 1.41
C LEU A 315 5.41 2.12 1.48
N THR A 316 5.32 1.34 2.54
CA THR A 316 4.13 0.59 2.95
C THR A 316 3.55 1.27 4.18
N LEU A 317 2.31 1.75 4.11
CA LEU A 317 1.70 2.54 5.17
C LEU A 317 1.10 1.65 6.26
N ASP A 318 1.25 2.05 7.52
CA ASP A 318 0.56 1.41 8.64
C ASP A 318 -0.95 1.39 8.43
N GLY A 319 -1.56 0.23 8.71
CA GLY A 319 -3.00 0.03 8.55
C GLY A 319 -3.80 0.62 9.70
N VAL A 320 -4.85 1.38 9.38
CA VAL A 320 -5.77 1.96 10.37
C VAL A 320 -6.44 0.88 11.21
N ILE A 321 -6.81 -0.25 10.60
CA ILE A 321 -7.55 -1.33 11.25
C ILE A 321 -6.85 -1.96 12.47
N GLU A 322 -5.52 -2.02 12.48
CA GLU A 322 -4.73 -2.54 13.60
C GLU A 322 -4.23 -1.44 14.55
N THR A 323 -4.76 -0.23 14.38
CA THR A 323 -4.40 0.94 15.18
C THR A 323 -5.36 1.12 16.35
N SER A 324 -4.78 1.28 17.55
CA SER A 324 -5.53 1.55 18.78
C SER A 324 -6.40 2.82 18.64
N PRO A 325 -7.61 2.86 19.23
CA PRO A 325 -8.48 4.05 19.21
C PRO A 325 -7.87 5.29 19.89
N TYR A 326 -6.74 5.14 20.59
CA TYR A 326 -5.99 6.21 21.25
C TYR A 326 -4.75 6.66 20.46
N SER A 327 -4.63 6.24 19.19
CA SER A 327 -3.56 6.58 18.24
C SER A 327 -4.20 6.90 16.89
N ASP A 328 -3.37 7.13 15.86
CA ASP A 328 -3.79 7.33 14.47
C ASP A 328 -2.84 6.59 13.51
N ALA A 329 -3.24 6.47 12.25
CA ALA A 329 -2.40 5.92 11.18
C ALA A 329 -2.77 6.56 9.82
N PHE A 330 -2.24 7.75 9.58
CA PHE A 330 -2.39 8.47 8.31
C PHE A 330 -1.24 9.49 8.19
N GLY A 331 -1.12 10.14 7.04
CA GLY A 331 -0.17 11.23 6.87
C GLY A 331 -0.62 12.31 5.90
N ILE A 332 0.16 13.39 5.87
CA ILE A 332 0.12 14.41 4.82
C ILE A 332 1.50 14.49 4.18
N VAL A 333 1.55 14.42 2.86
CA VAL A 333 2.79 14.52 2.09
C VAL A 333 2.86 15.91 1.48
N SER A 334 3.95 16.62 1.75
CA SER A 334 4.28 17.90 1.12
C SER A 334 5.27 17.67 0.00
N VAL A 335 4.93 18.10 -1.22
CA VAL A 335 5.73 17.85 -2.42
C VAL A 335 6.46 19.12 -2.84
N TYR A 336 7.76 19.03 -3.04
CA TYR A 336 8.64 20.12 -3.50
C TYR A 336 9.29 19.72 -4.82
N ALA A 337 10.08 20.61 -5.42
CA ALA A 337 10.76 20.34 -6.69
C ALA A 337 11.81 19.21 -6.59
N ASP A 338 12.39 19.01 -5.40
CA ASP A 338 13.54 18.12 -5.16
C ASP A 338 13.25 16.98 -4.17
N ARG A 339 12.08 16.98 -3.52
CA ARG A 339 11.74 15.99 -2.49
C ARG A 339 10.24 15.92 -2.20
N MET A 340 9.85 14.87 -1.50
CA MET A 340 8.58 14.77 -0.77
C MET A 340 8.85 14.60 0.73
N GLU A 341 8.04 15.25 1.56
CA GLU A 341 8.09 15.16 3.02
C GLU A 341 6.76 14.59 3.54
N LEU A 342 6.78 13.36 4.05
CA LEU A 342 5.65 12.77 4.76
C LEU A 342 5.69 13.22 6.22
N LYS A 343 4.63 13.90 6.66
CA LYS A 343 4.34 14.13 8.07
C LYS A 343 3.29 13.11 8.52
N GLY A 344 3.71 12.13 9.31
CA GLY A 344 2.85 11.07 9.79
C GLY A 344 2.12 11.41 11.10
N SER A 345 1.00 10.72 11.35
CA SER A 345 0.26 10.77 12.60
C SER A 345 0.18 9.39 13.24
N GLY A 346 0.38 9.34 14.56
CA GLY A 346 0.35 8.13 15.36
C GLY A 346 1.42 7.13 14.96
N ARG A 347 1.02 6.01 14.33
CA ARG A 347 1.92 4.93 13.92
C ARG A 347 2.76 5.29 12.69
N VAL A 348 2.20 6.10 11.78
CA VAL A 348 2.91 6.53 10.57
C VAL A 348 4.01 7.49 10.98
N MET A 349 5.25 7.15 10.65
CA MET A 349 6.43 7.97 10.95
C MET A 349 6.65 9.04 9.88
N ASP A 350 7.28 10.14 10.29
CA ASP A 350 7.77 11.13 9.32
C ASP A 350 8.80 10.49 8.37
N GLN A 351 8.74 10.84 7.09
CA GLN A 351 9.70 10.38 6.09
C GLN A 351 10.10 11.50 5.13
N LEU A 352 11.32 11.40 4.62
CA LEU A 352 11.86 12.29 3.60
C LEU A 352 12.24 11.46 2.37
N PHE A 353 11.63 11.77 1.23
CA PHE A 353 11.87 11.12 -0.05
C PHE A 353 12.61 12.10 -0.96
N LEU A 354 13.93 11.92 -1.12
CA LEU A 354 14.75 12.80 -1.96
C LEU A 354 14.68 12.33 -3.41
N PHE A 355 14.38 13.24 -4.34
CA PHE A 355 14.39 12.91 -5.75
C PHE A 355 15.84 12.76 -6.23
N SER A 356 16.09 11.73 -7.03
CA SER A 356 17.37 11.50 -7.72
C SER A 356 17.56 12.40 -8.93
#